data_AF-A0A3C1RVG5-F1
#
_entry.id   AF-A0A3C1RVG5-F1
#
_cell.length_a   1.000
_cell.length_b   1.000
_cell.length_c   1.000
_cell.angle_alpha   90.00
_cell.angle_beta   90.00
_cell.angle_gamma   90.00
#
_symmetry.space_group_name_H-M   'P 1'
#
loop_
_entity.id
_entity.type
_entity.pdbx_description
1 polymer ?
#
loop_
_entity_poly.entity_id
_entity_poly.type
_entity_poly.pdbx_seq_one_letter_code
_entity_poly.pdbx_strand_id
1 'polypeptide(L)'
;MTDLTTSPENNAISADELRSGLFAASEKAQFQLLQTLTQGGETVWEVLMEFLLKQQSHPPSLINGKVYQILYTAIPTSEKVSNFLQTNFPTGIVPLKSDIGIDYIPLQKLLAQQDFFEADKFSVQKLCELAGSSAAQRKWLYFSEIERFP
;
A
#
# COMPACT_ATOMS: atom_id res chain seq x y z
N MET A 1 -18.96 -13.17 45.87
CA MET A 1 -18.35 -14.21 45.01
C MET A 1 -19.19 -14.31 43.75
N THR A 2 -18.80 -13.56 42.72
CA THR A 2 -18.91 -13.84 41.27
C THR A 2 -18.60 -12.53 40.54
N ASP A 3 -17.37 -12.44 40.05
CA ASP A 3 -16.95 -11.46 39.05
C ASP A 3 -17.70 -11.69 37.74
N LEU A 4 -18.30 -10.63 37.20
CA LEU A 4 -18.76 -10.55 35.82
C LEU A 4 -17.83 -9.59 35.08
N THR A 5 -16.66 -10.10 34.69
CA THR A 5 -15.82 -9.46 33.68
C THR A 5 -16.16 -10.07 32.33
N THR A 6 -17.20 -9.55 31.69
CA THR A 6 -17.41 -9.78 30.26
C THR A 6 -16.37 -8.94 29.52
N SER A 7 -15.26 -9.57 29.13
CA SER A 7 -14.31 -8.98 28.19
C SER A 7 -15.04 -8.64 26.88
N PRO A 8 -14.72 -7.52 26.22
CA PRO A 8 -15.32 -7.20 24.94
C PRO A 8 -14.93 -8.28 23.93
N GLU A 9 -15.92 -8.93 23.32
CA GLU A 9 -15.70 -9.87 22.22
C GLU A 9 -14.94 -9.14 21.10
N ASN A 10 -13.70 -9.57 20.90
CA ASN A 10 -12.83 -9.07 19.87
C ASN A 10 -13.40 -9.58 18.54
N ASN A 11 -14.20 -8.76 17.84
CA ASN A 11 -14.75 -9.04 16.51
C ASN A 11 -13.62 -9.09 15.45
N ALA A 12 -12.74 -10.08 15.56
CA ALA A 12 -11.69 -10.35 14.60
C ALA A 12 -12.29 -11.17 13.45
N ILE A 13 -12.18 -10.64 12.23
CA ILE A 13 -12.60 -11.35 11.00
C ILE A 13 -11.80 -12.65 10.89
N SER A 14 -12.50 -13.77 10.68
CA SER A 14 -11.83 -15.06 10.46
C SER A 14 -11.19 -15.13 9.06
N ALA A 15 -10.17 -15.98 8.90
CA ALA A 15 -9.51 -16.17 7.61
C ALA A 15 -10.48 -16.69 6.53
N ASP A 16 -11.45 -17.54 6.89
CA ASP A 16 -12.44 -18.09 5.96
C ASP A 16 -13.44 -17.02 5.50
N GLU A 17 -13.91 -16.18 6.41
CA GLU A 17 -14.79 -15.04 6.06
C GLU A 17 -14.07 -14.04 5.16
N LEU A 18 -12.81 -13.71 5.48
CA LEU A 18 -11.98 -12.84 4.65
C LEU A 18 -11.80 -13.46 3.27
N ARG A 19 -11.49 -14.76 3.18
CA ARG A 19 -11.27 -15.44 1.91
C ARG A 19 -12.52 -15.43 1.04
N SER A 20 -13.66 -15.77 1.61
CA SER A 20 -14.94 -15.75 0.89
C SER A 20 -15.26 -14.34 0.37
N GLY A 21 -15.16 -13.32 1.24
CA GLY A 21 -15.45 -11.94 0.85
C GLY A 21 -14.44 -11.33 -0.12
N LEU A 22 -13.15 -11.62 0.04
CA LEU A 22 -12.10 -11.03 -0.78
C LEU A 22 -12.07 -11.62 -2.20
N PHE A 23 -12.34 -12.92 -2.37
CA PHE A 23 -12.25 -13.56 -3.69
C PHE A 23 -13.58 -13.59 -4.47
N ALA A 24 -14.73 -13.52 -3.80
CA ALA A 24 -16.03 -13.66 -4.48
C ALA A 24 -16.88 -12.38 -4.53
N ALA A 25 -16.57 -11.36 -3.73
CA ALA A 25 -17.41 -10.16 -3.66
C ALA A 25 -17.04 -9.11 -4.73
N SER A 26 -17.91 -8.11 -4.89
CA SER A 26 -17.63 -6.94 -5.71
C SER A 26 -16.53 -6.05 -5.12
N GLU A 27 -15.87 -5.21 -5.93
CA GLU A 27 -14.81 -4.32 -5.45
C GLU A 27 -15.24 -3.44 -4.27
N LYS A 28 -16.48 -2.91 -4.30
CA LYS A 28 -17.02 -2.13 -3.19
C LYS A 28 -17.10 -2.93 -1.89
N ALA A 29 -17.57 -4.17 -1.97
CA ALA A 29 -17.69 -5.06 -0.81
C ALA A 29 -16.30 -5.51 -0.31
N GLN A 30 -15.38 -5.83 -1.23
CA GLN A 30 -13.98 -6.11 -0.89
C GLN A 30 -13.35 -4.94 -0.14
N PHE A 31 -13.51 -3.71 -0.65
CA PHE A 31 -12.95 -2.53 -0.01
C PHE A 31 -13.52 -2.27 1.39
N GLN A 32 -14.84 -2.41 1.56
CA GLN A 32 -15.48 -2.29 2.88
C GLN A 32 -14.97 -3.34 3.87
N LEU A 33 -14.83 -4.59 3.43
CA LEU A 33 -14.26 -5.68 4.23
C LEU A 33 -12.80 -5.41 4.61
N LEU A 34 -12.00 -4.86 3.71
CA LEU A 34 -10.60 -4.51 4.00
C LEU A 34 -10.47 -3.30 4.94
N GLN A 35 -11.47 -2.42 5.01
CA GLN A 35 -11.47 -1.28 5.94
C GLN A 35 -11.75 -1.70 7.38
N THR A 36 -12.51 -2.77 7.60
CA THR A 36 -12.80 -3.29 8.94
C THR A 36 -11.64 -4.10 9.52
N LEU A 37 -10.66 -4.47 8.70
CA LEU A 37 -9.48 -5.22 9.11
C LEU A 37 -8.47 -4.30 9.80
N THR A 38 -8.54 -4.22 11.13
CA THR A 38 -7.65 -3.41 11.98
C THR A 38 -6.44 -4.17 12.50
N GLN A 39 -6.57 -5.49 12.65
CA GLN A 39 -5.54 -6.43 13.08
C GLN A 39 -5.77 -7.78 12.38
N GLY A 40 -4.71 -8.56 12.21
CA GLY A 40 -4.79 -9.89 11.60
C GLY A 40 -3.83 -10.87 12.27
N GLY A 41 -4.28 -12.11 12.39
CA GLY A 41 -3.42 -13.24 12.72
C GLY A 41 -2.69 -13.77 11.48
N GLU A 42 -1.78 -14.73 11.66
CA GLU A 42 -0.99 -15.29 10.55
C GLU A 42 -1.86 -15.82 9.40
N THR A 43 -2.98 -16.48 9.72
CA THR A 43 -3.91 -17.02 8.72
C THR A 43 -4.60 -15.94 7.89
N VAL A 44 -4.88 -14.77 8.49
CA VAL A 44 -5.42 -13.61 7.79
C VAL A 44 -4.39 -13.07 6.79
N TRP A 45 -3.13 -12.95 7.23
CA TRP A 45 -2.04 -12.52 6.36
C TRP A 45 -1.82 -13.47 5.19
N GLU A 46 -1.92 -14.78 5.41
CA GLU A 46 -1.83 -15.77 4.34
C GLU A 46 -2.88 -15.58 3.24
N VAL A 47 -4.13 -15.30 3.62
CA VAL A 47 -5.20 -15.02 2.64
C VAL A 47 -4.89 -13.77 1.82
N LEU A 48 -4.40 -12.71 2.46
CA LEU A 48 -4.01 -11.47 1.77
C LEU A 48 -2.80 -11.66 0.85
N MET A 49 -1.79 -12.42 1.30
CA MET A 49 -0.60 -12.74 0.51
C MET A 49 -0.97 -13.57 -0.73
N GLU A 50 -1.81 -14.59 -0.57
CA GLU A 50 -2.33 -15.40 -1.69
C GLU A 50 -3.10 -14.54 -2.69
N PHE A 51 -3.94 -13.62 -2.20
CA PHE A 51 -4.69 -12.71 -3.06
C PHE A 51 -3.75 -11.87 -3.94
N LEU A 52 -2.71 -11.26 -3.36
CA LEU A 52 -1.76 -10.46 -4.14
C LEU A 52 -0.99 -11.28 -5.17
N LEU A 53 -0.57 -12.50 -4.83
CA LEU A 53 0.10 -13.38 -5.79
C LEU A 53 -0.79 -13.70 -7.00
N LYS A 54 -2.07 -14.00 -6.77
CA LYS A 54 -3.03 -14.27 -7.85
C LYS A 54 -3.31 -13.06 -8.74
N GLN A 55 -3.12 -11.85 -8.22
CA GLN A 55 -3.37 -10.61 -8.96
C GLN A 55 -2.13 -10.05 -9.67
N GLN A 56 -0.95 -10.66 -9.49
CA GLN A 56 0.32 -10.12 -10.00
C GLN A 56 0.38 -10.00 -11.53
N SER A 57 -0.37 -10.83 -12.26
CA SER A 57 -0.47 -10.76 -13.73
C SER A 57 -1.43 -9.67 -14.25
N HIS A 58 -2.11 -8.95 -13.35
CA HIS A 58 -3.09 -7.92 -13.70
C HIS A 58 -2.60 -6.52 -13.29
N PRO A 59 -3.05 -5.45 -13.96
CA PRO A 59 -2.81 -4.09 -13.49
C PRO A 59 -3.26 -3.91 -12.03
N PRO A 60 -2.49 -3.17 -11.22
CA PRO A 60 -2.86 -2.92 -9.82
C PRO A 60 -4.22 -2.22 -9.72
N SER A 61 -5.16 -2.83 -8.99
CA SER A 61 -6.44 -2.21 -8.64
C SER A 61 -6.37 -1.50 -7.29
N LEU A 62 -7.41 -0.71 -6.97
CA LEU A 62 -7.59 -0.12 -5.64
C LEU A 62 -7.53 -1.17 -4.53
N ILE A 63 -8.10 -2.35 -4.77
CA ILE A 63 -8.14 -3.46 -3.83
C ILE A 63 -6.74 -4.02 -3.61
N ASN A 64 -5.96 -4.22 -4.69
CA ASN A 64 -4.56 -4.65 -4.59
C ASN A 64 -3.75 -3.65 -3.75
N GLY A 65 -3.94 -2.34 -3.99
CA GLY A 65 -3.31 -1.28 -3.20
C GLY A 65 -3.66 -1.35 -1.72
N LYS A 66 -4.94 -1.53 -1.38
CA LYS A 66 -5.37 -1.65 0.01
C LYS A 66 -4.84 -2.91 0.68
N VAL A 67 -4.83 -4.05 0.00
CA VAL A 67 -4.25 -5.30 0.54
C VAL A 67 -2.75 -5.14 0.79
N TYR A 68 -2.02 -4.60 -0.18
CA TYR A 68 -0.58 -4.34 -0.03
C TYR A 68 -0.30 -3.39 1.14
N GLN A 69 -1.08 -2.31 1.26
CA GLN A 69 -0.97 -1.35 2.36
C GLN A 69 -1.15 -2.00 3.74
N ILE A 70 -2.14 -2.90 3.87
CA ILE A 70 -2.38 -3.64 5.12
C ILE A 70 -1.18 -4.55 5.45
N LEU A 71 -0.71 -5.33 4.47
CA LEU A 71 0.46 -6.19 4.66
C LEU A 71 1.72 -5.37 5.00
N TYR A 72 1.91 -4.23 4.35
CA TYR A 72 3.05 -3.35 4.63
C TYR A 72 3.05 -2.84 6.07
N THR A 73 1.88 -2.49 6.62
CA THR A 73 1.76 -2.10 8.04
C THR A 73 1.96 -3.26 9.02
N ALA A 74 1.82 -4.51 8.56
CA ALA A 74 2.08 -5.70 9.37
C ALA A 74 3.56 -6.14 9.37
N ILE A 75 4.43 -5.52 8.57
CA ILE A 75 5.87 -5.85 8.54
C ILE A 75 6.53 -5.85 9.94
N PRO A 76 6.30 -4.85 10.82
CA PRO A 76 6.93 -4.83 12.14
C PRO A 76 6.47 -5.96 13.08
N THR A 77 5.31 -6.56 12.80
CA THR A 77 4.68 -7.58 13.66
C THR A 77 4.73 -8.98 13.05
N SER A 78 5.15 -9.13 11.80
CA SER A 78 5.23 -10.42 11.11
C SER A 78 6.43 -10.51 10.16
N GLU A 79 7.43 -11.30 10.55
CA GLU A 79 8.59 -11.60 9.71
C GLU A 79 8.19 -12.31 8.41
N LYS A 80 7.17 -13.18 8.48
CA LYS A 80 6.61 -13.87 7.30
C LYS A 80 6.12 -12.87 6.25
N VAL A 81 5.38 -11.84 6.67
CA VAL A 81 4.90 -10.78 5.76
C VAL A 81 6.06 -9.96 5.22
N SER A 82 7.04 -9.62 6.07
CA SER A 82 8.27 -8.93 5.64
C SER A 82 8.99 -9.69 4.53
N ASN A 83 9.28 -10.98 4.74
CA ASN A 83 9.97 -11.83 3.76
C ASN A 83 9.16 -12.00 2.48
N PHE A 84 7.84 -12.16 2.59
CA PHE A 84 6.94 -12.25 1.44
C PHE A 84 6.98 -10.99 0.56
N LEU A 85 6.86 -9.80 1.17
CA LEU A 85 6.85 -8.54 0.42
C LEU A 85 8.21 -8.26 -0.21
N GLN A 86 9.31 -8.53 0.49
CA GLN A 86 10.66 -8.38 -0.05
C GLN A 86 10.93 -9.32 -1.24
N THR A 87 10.41 -10.55 -1.17
CA THR A 87 10.63 -11.56 -2.22
C THR A 87 9.77 -11.29 -3.46
N ASN A 88 8.49 -10.95 -3.28
CA ASN A 88 7.52 -10.90 -4.38
C ASN A 88 7.23 -9.49 -4.88
N PHE A 89 7.40 -8.46 -4.04
CA PHE A 89 7.05 -7.06 -4.34
C PHE A 89 8.14 -6.09 -3.86
N PRO A 90 9.41 -6.26 -4.28
CA PRO A 90 10.55 -5.47 -3.77
C PRO A 90 10.43 -3.97 -4.06
N THR A 91 9.70 -3.60 -5.12
CA THR A 91 9.42 -2.20 -5.51
C THR A 91 7.95 -1.82 -5.31
N GLY A 92 7.21 -2.61 -4.52
CA GLY A 92 5.76 -2.50 -4.38
C GLY A 92 4.98 -3.16 -5.53
N ILE A 93 3.68 -2.87 -5.60
CA ILE A 93 2.77 -3.44 -6.61
C ILE A 93 2.60 -2.56 -7.85
N VAL A 94 2.92 -1.26 -7.76
CA VAL A 94 2.76 -0.32 -8.87
C VAL A 94 4.06 -0.28 -9.68
N PRO A 95 4.01 -0.51 -11.01
CA PRO A 95 5.19 -0.37 -11.85
C PRO A 95 5.77 1.04 -11.79
N LEU A 96 7.00 1.17 -11.28
CA LEU A 96 7.71 2.44 -11.16
C LEU A 96 8.45 2.72 -12.47
N LYS A 97 7.81 3.45 -13.38
CA LYS A 97 8.36 3.80 -14.71
C LYS A 97 8.95 5.21 -14.68
N SER A 98 10.08 5.40 -15.35
CA SER A 98 10.67 6.72 -15.57
C SER A 98 11.50 6.72 -16.86
N ASP A 99 11.25 7.67 -17.74
CA ASP A 99 12.01 7.84 -18.99
C ASP A 99 13.40 8.45 -18.76
N ILE A 100 13.60 9.07 -17.59
CA ILE A 100 14.85 9.75 -17.22
C ILE A 100 15.51 9.18 -15.97
N GLY A 101 15.04 8.03 -15.48
CA GLY A 101 15.68 7.31 -14.38
C GLY A 101 15.44 7.88 -12.98
N ILE A 102 14.29 8.50 -12.72
CA ILE A 102 13.90 8.91 -11.36
C ILE A 102 13.62 7.68 -10.50
N ASP A 103 14.23 7.65 -9.32
CA ASP A 103 13.91 6.66 -8.30
C ASP A 103 12.63 7.04 -7.53
N TYR A 104 11.56 6.30 -7.79
CA TYR A 104 10.27 6.43 -7.11
C TYR A 104 10.08 5.44 -5.95
N ILE A 105 11.05 4.58 -5.63
CA ILE A 105 10.97 3.65 -4.49
C ILE A 105 10.72 4.41 -3.18
N PRO A 106 11.38 5.55 -2.89
CA PRO A 106 11.10 6.30 -1.67
C PRO A 106 9.64 6.77 -1.59
N LEU A 107 9.08 7.27 -2.70
CA LEU A 107 7.68 7.70 -2.77
C LEU A 107 6.73 6.53 -2.51
N GLN A 108 6.99 5.39 -3.13
CA GLN A 108 6.19 4.18 -2.94
C GLN A 108 6.16 3.76 -1.46
N LYS A 109 7.29 3.82 -0.76
CA LYS A 109 7.38 3.49 0.68
C LYS A 109 6.62 4.47 1.55
N LEU A 110 6.75 5.78 1.30
CA LEU A 110 6.04 6.82 2.06
C LEU A 110 4.52 6.65 1.92
N LEU A 111 4.04 6.40 0.70
CA LEU A 111 2.63 6.13 0.44
C LEU A 111 2.16 4.84 1.14
N ALA A 112 2.99 3.78 1.08
CA ALA A 112 2.72 2.52 1.77
C ALA A 112 2.77 2.64 3.31
N GLN A 113 3.30 3.74 3.85
CA GLN A 113 3.30 4.05 5.29
C GLN A 113 2.19 5.03 5.66
N GLN A 114 1.43 5.54 4.68
CA GLN A 114 0.48 6.64 4.84
C GLN A 114 1.14 7.94 5.35
N ASP A 115 2.44 8.11 5.13
CA ASP A 115 3.13 9.38 5.39
C ASP A 115 2.92 10.33 4.20
N PHE A 116 1.69 10.82 4.08
CA PHE A 116 1.26 11.65 2.95
C PHE A 116 1.95 13.01 2.93
N PHE A 117 2.38 13.52 4.07
CA PHE A 117 3.05 14.80 4.15
C PHE A 117 4.46 14.71 3.54
N GLU A 118 5.24 13.70 3.92
CA GLU A 118 6.55 13.49 3.31
C GLU A 118 6.44 13.00 1.86
N ALA A 119 5.41 12.20 1.53
CA ALA A 119 5.13 11.81 0.15
C ALA A 119 4.83 13.02 -0.76
N ASP A 120 4.05 13.98 -0.28
CA ASP A 120 3.73 15.21 -1.01
C ASP A 120 4.99 16.07 -1.25
N LYS A 121 5.78 16.31 -0.19
CA LYS A 121 7.07 17.02 -0.31
C LYS A 121 8.00 16.35 -1.31
N PHE A 122 8.14 15.03 -1.21
CA PHE A 122 8.98 14.26 -2.13
C PHE A 122 8.48 14.40 -3.57
N SER A 123 7.16 14.35 -3.78
CA SER A 123 6.55 14.52 -5.11
C SER A 123 6.88 15.87 -5.70
N VAL A 124 6.69 16.97 -4.95
CA VAL A 124 7.05 18.32 -5.41
C VAL A 124 8.54 18.44 -5.70
N GLN A 125 9.39 17.86 -4.86
CA GLN A 125 10.84 17.83 -5.09
C GLN A 125 11.16 17.13 -6.42
N LYS A 126 10.58 15.95 -6.69
CA LYS A 126 10.82 15.22 -7.94
C LYS A 126 10.30 15.95 -9.18
N LEU A 127 9.18 16.65 -9.07
CA LEU A 127 8.71 17.51 -10.17
C LEU A 127 9.65 18.69 -10.44
N CYS A 128 10.22 19.29 -9.39
CA CYS A 128 11.23 20.34 -9.56
C CYS A 128 12.54 19.79 -10.15
N GLU A 129 12.96 18.59 -9.76
CA GLU A 129 14.09 17.89 -10.38
C GLU A 129 13.83 17.60 -11.87
N LEU A 130 12.61 17.18 -12.24
CA LEU A 130 12.17 16.97 -13.63
C LEU A 130 12.27 18.23 -14.49
N ALA A 131 11.90 19.39 -13.92
CA ALA A 131 11.96 20.67 -14.62
C ALA A 131 13.38 21.25 -14.75
N GLY A 132 14.38 20.62 -14.11
CA GLY A 132 15.79 20.98 -14.20
C GLY A 132 16.32 21.79 -13.01
N SER A 133 17.62 22.09 -13.05
CA SER A 133 18.37 22.65 -11.91
C SER A 133 17.81 23.99 -11.40
N SER A 134 17.30 24.84 -12.29
CA SER A 134 16.70 26.13 -11.91
C SER A 134 15.42 25.93 -11.09
N ALA A 135 14.54 25.01 -11.52
CA ALA A 135 13.31 24.68 -10.80
C ALA A 135 13.62 24.01 -9.45
N ALA A 136 14.58 23.07 -9.41
CA ALA A 136 15.06 22.44 -8.19
C ALA A 136 15.57 23.46 -7.14
N GLN A 137 16.29 24.50 -7.59
CA GLN A 137 16.81 25.55 -6.69
C GLN A 137 15.69 26.42 -6.10
N ARG A 138 14.73 26.84 -6.92
CA ARG A 138 13.64 27.74 -6.47
C ARG A 138 12.48 27.03 -5.80
N LYS A 139 12.37 25.70 -5.96
CA LYS A 139 11.38 24.81 -5.32
C LYS A 139 9.92 25.07 -5.75
N TRP A 140 9.72 25.50 -6.99
CA TRP A 140 8.40 25.64 -7.61
C TRP A 140 8.52 25.64 -9.14
N LEU A 141 7.41 25.36 -9.81
CA LEU A 141 7.33 25.11 -11.26
C LEU A 141 6.62 26.24 -12.00
N TYR A 142 7.08 26.55 -13.21
CA TYR A 142 6.27 27.26 -14.18
C TYR A 142 5.37 26.29 -14.93
N PHE A 143 4.19 26.74 -15.35
CA PHE A 143 3.27 25.91 -16.13
C PHE A 143 3.91 25.37 -17.43
N SER A 144 4.78 26.17 -18.07
CA SER A 144 5.49 25.79 -19.30
C SER A 144 6.56 24.73 -19.13
N GLU A 145 7.03 24.47 -17.90
CA GLU A 145 7.93 23.35 -17.60
C GLU A 145 7.15 22.05 -17.44
N ILE A 146 5.93 22.11 -16.90
CA ILE A 146 5.04 20.96 -16.72
C ILE A 146 4.65 20.36 -18.07
N GLU A 147 4.41 21.20 -19.08
CA GLU A 147 4.10 20.78 -20.46
C GLU A 147 5.20 19.94 -21.13
N ARG A 148 6.41 19.89 -20.54
CA ARG A 148 7.58 19.19 -21.09
C ARG A 148 7.93 17.91 -20.32
N PHE A 149 7.15 17.54 -19.31
CA PHE A 149 7.41 16.32 -18.56
C PHE A 149 7.22 15.08 -19.44
N PRO A 150 8.12 14.09 -19.31
CA PRO A 150 7.98 12.79 -19.98
C PRO A 150 6.86 11.94 -19.35
#